data_AF-A0A1V8M5V6-F1
#
_entry.id   AF-A0A1V8M5V6-F1
#
_cell.length_a   1.000
_cell.length_b   1.000
_cell.length_c   1.000
_cell.angle_alpha   90.00
_cell.angle_beta   90.00
_cell.angle_gamma   90.00
#
_symmetry.space_group_name_H-M   'P 1'
#
loop_
_entity.id
_entity.type
_entity.pdbx_description
1 polymer ?
#
loop_
_entity_poly.entity_id
_entity_poly.type
_entity_poly.pdbx_seq_one_letter_code
_entity_poly.pdbx_strand_id
1 'polypeptide(L)' 'MITLDPQLENQLVTIASEKGVSISELIKSFILDYQPEQEAIKRADESYADYKKTGEITSLEQLIKNNAELAHR' A
#
# COMPACT_ATOMS: atom_id res chain seq x y z
N MET A 1 -4.62 12.77 23.85
CA MET A 1 -5.46 11.60 24.16
C MET A 1 -6.31 11.35 22.94
N ILE A 2 -6.17 10.19 22.30
CA ILE A 2 -7.04 9.82 21.17
C ILE A 2 -8.30 9.22 21.80
N THR A 3 -9.47 9.75 21.47
CA THR A 3 -10.73 9.15 21.89
C THR A 3 -11.10 8.09 20.86
N LEU A 4 -11.18 6.84 21.28
CA LEU A 4 -11.61 5.73 20.45
C LEU A 4 -13.11 5.51 20.64
N ASP A 5 -13.76 5.03 19.59
CA ASP A 5 -15.09 4.47 19.73
C ASP A 5 -15.06 3.28 20.71
N PRO A 6 -16.02 3.13 21.63
CA PRO A 6 -16.00 2.05 22.62
C PRO A 6 -15.98 0.63 22.02
N GLN A 7 -16.58 0.42 20.85
CA GLN A 7 -16.52 -0.88 20.17
C GLN A 7 -15.12 -1.12 19.62
N LEU A 8 -14.52 -0.09 19.01
CA LEU A 8 -13.16 -0.16 18.49
C LEU A 8 -12.13 -0.40 19.62
N GLU A 9 -12.30 0.26 20.77
CA GLU A 9 -11.43 0.05 21.94
C GLU A 9 -11.50 -1.41 22.43
N ASN A 10 -12.70 -1.98 22.56
CA ASN A 10 -12.88 -3.38 22.95
C ASN A 10 -12.25 -4.37 21.94
N GLN A 11 -12.35 -4.10 20.65
CA GLN A 11 -11.69 -4.89 19.62
C GLN A 11 -10.16 -4.81 19.76
N LEU A 12 -9.61 -3.62 19.96
CA LEU A 12 -8.18 -3.42 20.16
C LEU A 12 -7.66 -4.10 21.43
N VAL A 13 -8.44 -4.09 22.53
CA VAL A 13 -8.12 -4.83 23.77
C VAL A 13 -7.99 -6.33 23.46
N THR A 14 -8.94 -6.88 22.69
CA THR A 14 -8.96 -8.30 22.34
C THR A 14 -7.72 -8.67 21.51
N ILE A 15 -7.45 -7.91 20.45
CA ILE A 15 -6.30 -8.14 19.55
C ILE A 15 -4.97 -7.96 20.30
N ALA A 16 -4.88 -6.97 21.18
CA ALA A 16 -3.70 -6.72 22.02
C ALA A 16 -3.39 -7.91 22.91
N SER A 17 -4.44 -8.45 23.57
CA SER A 17 -4.35 -9.64 24.41
C SER A 17 -3.89 -10.87 23.64
N GLU A 18 -4.50 -11.14 22.47
CA GLU A 18 -4.14 -12.28 21.61
C GLU A 18 -2.69 -12.23 21.12
N LYS A 19 -2.18 -11.02 20.85
CA LYS A 19 -0.82 -10.79 20.36
C LYS A 19 0.21 -10.60 21.49
N GLY A 20 -0.22 -10.50 22.75
CA GLY A 20 0.66 -10.25 23.89
C GLY A 20 1.35 -8.88 23.86
N VAL A 21 0.72 -7.87 23.25
CA VAL A 21 1.25 -6.50 23.12
C VAL A 21 0.30 -5.49 23.75
N SER A 22 0.75 -4.25 23.95
CA SER A 22 -0.13 -3.17 24.39
C SER A 22 -0.97 -2.59 23.25
N ILE A 23 -2.13 -2.01 23.60
CA ILE A 23 -2.97 -1.26 22.65
C ILE A 23 -2.17 -0.10 22.01
N SER A 24 -1.30 0.55 22.79
CA SER A 24 -0.46 1.64 22.29
C SER A 24 0.54 1.16 21.24
N GLU A 25 1.10 -0.04 21.38
CA GLU A 25 1.97 -0.63 20.37
C GLU A 25 1.20 -1.00 19.09
N LEU A 26 -0.02 -1.54 19.20
CA LEU A 26 -0.87 -1.80 18.05
C LEU A 26 -1.17 -0.52 17.26
N ILE A 27 -1.56 0.55 17.96
CA ILE A 27 -1.87 1.83 17.32
C ILE A 27 -0.62 2.40 16.63
N LYS A 28 0.56 2.31 17.28
CA LYS A 28 1.82 2.77 16.69
C LYS A 28 2.18 1.97 15.44
N SER A 29 2.11 0.64 15.48
CA SER A 29 2.35 -0.22 14.30
C SER A 29 1.41 0.18 13.18
N PHE A 30 0.10 0.24 13.46
CA PHE A 30 -0.91 0.62 12.47
C PHE A 30 -0.59 1.96 11.81
N ILE A 31 -0.26 3.00 12.58
CA ILE A 31 0.07 4.32 12.01
C ILE A 31 1.33 4.25 11.13
N LEU A 32 2.36 3.52 11.55
CA LEU A 32 3.60 3.38 10.80
C LEU A 32 3.41 2.59 9.50
N ASP A 33 2.54 1.58 9.51
CA ASP A 33 2.24 0.73 8.36
C ASP A 33 1.26 1.42 7.38
N TYR A 34 0.35 2.25 7.91
CA TYR A 34 -0.71 2.90 7.13
C TYR A 34 -0.17 3.90 6.09
N GLN A 35 0.85 4.70 6.44
CA GLN A 35 1.33 5.75 5.54
C GLN A 35 2.01 5.17 4.27
N PRO A 36 2.93 4.20 4.36
CA PRO A 36 3.48 3.52 3.18
C PRO A 36 2.40 2.83 2.32
N GLU A 37 1.39 2.21 2.94
CA GLU A 37 0.29 1.58 2.22
C GLU A 37 -0.55 2.58 1.43
N GLN A 38 -0.88 3.75 2.02
CA GLN A 38 -1.58 4.83 1.32
C GLN A 38 -0.79 5.34 0.12
N GLU A 39 0.53 5.51 0.26
CA GLU A 39 1.39 5.93 -0.84
C GLU A 39 1.46 4.89 -1.95
N ALA A 40 1.50 3.59 -1.59
CA ALA A 40 1.47 2.49 -2.56
C ALA A 40 0.14 2.44 -3.33
N ILE A 41 -0.99 2.57 -2.64
CA ILE A 41 -2.33 2.62 -3.25
C ILE A 41 -2.42 3.82 -4.21
N LYS A 42 -2.01 5.01 -3.75
CA LYS A 42 -2.02 6.21 -4.58
C LYS A 42 -1.18 6.03 -5.85
N ARG A 43 0.01 5.44 -5.74
CA ARG A 43 0.88 5.16 -6.91
C ARG A 43 0.22 4.18 -7.88
N ALA A 44 -0.47 3.16 -7.37
CA ALA A 44 -1.20 2.21 -8.20
C ALA A 44 -2.35 2.90 -8.95
N ASP A 45 -3.11 3.74 -8.26
CA ASP A 45 -4.20 4.52 -8.86
C ASP A 45 -3.70 5.50 -9.92
N GLU A 46 -2.60 6.21 -9.66
CA GLU A 46 -1.96 7.11 -10.62
C GLU A 46 -1.48 6.34 -11.87
N SER A 47 -0.78 5.22 -11.67
CA SER A 47 -0.31 4.37 -12.77
C SER A 47 -1.47 3.84 -13.62
N TYR A 48 -2.56 3.43 -12.99
CA TYR A 48 -3.74 2.94 -13.70
C TYR A 48 -4.50 4.06 -14.43
N ALA A 49 -4.58 5.26 -13.82
CA ALA A 49 -5.17 6.43 -14.47
C ALA A 49 -4.37 6.85 -15.70
N ASP A 50 -3.04 6.80 -15.64
CA ASP A 50 -2.17 7.14 -16.77
C ASP A 50 -2.23 6.09 -17.89
N TYR A 51 -2.30 4.80 -17.55
CA TYR A 51 -2.61 3.75 -18.53
C TYR A 51 -3.96 4.01 -19.22
N LYS A 52 -5.01 4.35 -18.47
CA LYS A 52 -6.33 4.66 -19.06
C LYS A 52 -6.31 5.84 -20.03
N LYS A 53 -5.46 6.83 -19.81
CA LYS A 53 -5.33 8.00 -20.71
C LYS A 53 -4.60 7.65 -22.00
N THR A 54 -3.53 6.87 -21.89
CA THR A 54 -2.67 6.51 -23.04
C THR A 54 -3.27 5.39 -23.87
N GLY A 55 -3.91 4.41 -23.23
CA GLY A 55 -4.49 3.24 -23.90
C GLY A 55 -3.47 2.44 -24.71
N GLU A 56 -2.17 2.67 -24.46
CA GLU A 56 -1.09 2.08 -25.23
C GLU A 56 -0.98 0.59 -24.90
N ILE A 57 -1.16 -0.22 -25.92
CA ILE A 57 -0.97 -1.66 -25.87
C ILE A 57 0.32 -1.94 -26.62
N THR A 58 1.32 -2.45 -25.89
CA THR A 58 2.58 -2.90 -26.50
C THR A 58 2.60 -4.43 -26.49
N SER A 59 3.07 -5.05 -27.59
CA SER A 59 3.23 -6.50 -27.63
C SER A 59 4.45 -6.95 -26.82
N LEU A 60 4.46 -8.21 -26.39
CA LEU A 60 5.59 -8.78 -25.66
C LEU A 60 6.88 -8.72 -26.49
N GLU A 61 6.79 -8.96 -27.80
CA GLU A 61 7.93 -8.89 -28.71
C GLU A 61 8.51 -7.48 -28.81
N GLN A 62 7.65 -6.45 -28.82
CA GLN A 62 8.09 -5.05 -28.83
C GLN A 62 8.74 -4.66 -27.50
N LEU A 63 8.23 -5.14 -26.37
CA LEU A 63 8.82 -4.92 -25.04
C LEU A 63 10.23 -5.52 -24.95
N ILE A 64 10.41 -6.76 -25.41
CA ILE A 64 11.71 -7.44 -25.39
C ILE A 64 12.71 -6.67 -26.25
N LYS A 65 12.30 -6.20 -27.43
CA LYS A 65 13.15 -5.42 -28.33
C LYS A 65 13.57 -4.08 -27.70
N ASN A 66 12.63 -3.32 -27.13
CA ASN A 66 12.90 -2.04 -26.50
C ASN A 66 13.88 -2.17 -25.31
N ASN A 67 13.73 -3.21 -24.50
CA ASN A 67 14.63 -3.47 -23.36
C ASN A 67 16.03 -3.87 -23.80
N ALA A 68 16.18 -4.65 -24.88
CA ALA A 68 17.48 -5.00 -25.43
C ALA A 68 18.21 -3.75 -25.96
N GLU A 69 17.48 -2.82 -26.60
CA GLU A 69 18.05 -1.56 -27.10
C GLU A 69 18.47 -0.60 -25.97
N LEU A 70 17.76 -0.61 -24.83
CA LEU A 70 18.11 0.18 -23.63
C LEU A 70 19.34 -0.37 -22.91
N ALA A 71 19.56 -1.69 -22.90
CA ALA A 71 20.71 -2.32 -22.22
C ALA A 71 22.05 -2.14 -22.97
N HIS A 72 22.01 -1.68 -24.23
CA HIS A 72 23.18 -1.43 -25.07
C HIS A 72 23.54 0.06 -25.19
N ARG A 73 22.91 0.93 -24.40
CA ARG A 73 23.28 2.35 -24.23
C ARG A 73 24.03 2.56 -22.93
#